data_AF-A0A963RPQ1-F1
#
_entry.id   AF-A0A963RPQ1-F1
#
_cell.length_a   1.000
_cell.length_b   1.000
_cell.length_c   1.000
_cell.angle_alpha   90.00
_cell.angle_beta   90.00
_cell.angle_gamma   90.00
#
_symmetry.space_group_name_H-M   'P 1'
#
loop_
_entity.id
_entity.type
_entity.pdbx_description
1 polymer ?
#
loop_
_entity_poly.entity_id
_entity_poly.type
_entity_poly.pdbx_seq_one_letter_code
_entity_poly.pdbx_strand_id
1 'polypeptide(L)'
;MLLGAALLLAGCAALRDAPRLGYQCPNDLRFEVRLYEDMAMVEGQRGFARLQRQPDGPNGVLRYRDETLLAEFGLGLNGRLAALHYANIPEPVTCERVPARDEALGAAAVPVQAAPRAAPTVPPPPPDPNAPVRTNIRFGDTSVGPG
;
A
#
# COMPACT_ATOMS: atom_id res chain seq x y z
N MET A 1 14.77 48.65 -7.89
CA MET A 1 15.03 47.21 -7.71
C MET A 1 14.28 46.76 -6.46
N LEU A 2 13.10 46.17 -6.61
CA LEU A 2 12.38 45.45 -5.55
C LEU A 2 11.40 44.49 -6.24
N LEU A 3 11.97 43.44 -6.84
CA LEU A 3 11.24 42.21 -7.18
C LEU A 3 11.82 41.15 -6.25
N GLY A 4 11.09 40.78 -5.21
CA GLY A 4 11.57 39.81 -4.26
C GLY A 4 10.45 39.25 -3.40
N ALA A 5 10.33 37.93 -3.44
CA ALA A 5 9.54 37.08 -2.55
C ALA A 5 8.03 36.97 -2.81
N ALA A 6 7.64 36.31 -3.90
CA ALA A 6 6.28 35.78 -4.05
C ALA A 6 6.23 34.40 -4.74
N LEU A 7 7.20 33.50 -4.50
CA LEU A 7 7.25 32.18 -5.16
C LEU A 7 7.42 30.97 -4.23
N LEU A 8 7.23 31.10 -2.91
CA LEU A 8 7.45 29.98 -1.96
C LEU A 8 6.17 29.43 -1.29
N LEU A 9 5.02 29.46 -1.97
CA LEU A 9 3.77 28.91 -1.39
C LEU A 9 3.03 27.88 -2.28
N ALA A 10 3.63 27.41 -3.38
CA ALA A 10 3.08 26.28 -4.15
C ALA A 10 3.60 24.92 -3.65
N GLY A 11 3.58 24.70 -2.33
CA GLY A 11 3.86 23.42 -1.69
C GLY A 11 2.57 22.76 -1.21
N CYS A 12 1.49 22.82 -2.01
CA CYS A 12 0.20 22.24 -1.66
C CYS A 12 0.33 20.72 -1.55
N ALA A 13 0.30 20.20 -0.32
CA ALA A 13 -0.49 19.06 0.13
C ALA A 13 -1.00 18.06 -0.93
N ALA A 14 -0.14 17.52 -1.79
CA ALA A 14 -0.44 16.31 -2.52
C ALA A 14 -0.23 15.17 -1.54
N LEU A 15 -1.25 14.88 -0.74
CA LEU A 15 -1.43 13.61 -0.05
C LEU A 15 -1.44 12.55 -1.17
N ARG A 16 -0.24 12.07 -1.56
CA ARG A 16 -0.08 11.22 -2.75
C ARG A 16 -0.58 9.84 -2.40
N ASP A 17 -1.84 9.62 -2.73
CA ASP A 17 -2.43 8.28 -2.77
C ASP A 17 -1.64 7.40 -3.74
N ALA A 18 -1.66 6.09 -3.51
CA ALA A 18 -0.91 5.14 -4.33
C ALA A 18 -1.40 5.19 -5.78
N PRO A 19 -0.48 5.13 -6.77
CA PRO A 19 -0.85 5.12 -8.18
C PRO A 19 -1.70 3.89 -8.49
N ARG A 20 -2.71 4.08 -9.36
CA ARG A 20 -3.57 3.02 -9.85
C ARG A 20 -2.87 2.30 -11.01
N LEU A 21 -2.56 1.03 -10.83
CA LEU A 21 -1.87 0.19 -11.81
C LEU A 21 -2.88 -0.77 -12.44
N GLY A 22 -3.09 -0.70 -13.76
CA GLY A 22 -3.97 -1.61 -14.49
C GLY A 22 -3.23 -2.86 -14.97
N TYR A 23 -3.88 -4.01 -14.90
CA TYR A 23 -3.35 -5.30 -15.36
C TYR A 23 -4.34 -6.02 -16.27
N GLN A 24 -3.82 -6.60 -17.35
CA GLN A 24 -4.52 -7.47 -18.28
C GLN A 24 -4.02 -8.90 -18.10
N CYS A 25 -4.94 -9.82 -17.85
CA CYS A 25 -4.71 -11.25 -17.69
C CYS A 25 -5.30 -12.01 -18.88
N PRO A 26 -5.02 -13.33 -18.99
CA PRO A 26 -5.70 -14.22 -19.94
C PRO A 26 -7.23 -14.18 -19.82
N ASN A 27 -7.92 -14.57 -20.89
CA ASN A 27 -9.39 -14.62 -20.97
C ASN A 27 -10.07 -13.26 -20.71
N ASP A 28 -9.48 -12.17 -21.20
CA ASP A 28 -9.99 -10.79 -21.08
C ASP A 28 -10.22 -10.31 -19.64
N LEU A 29 -9.66 -11.01 -18.65
CA LEU A 29 -9.71 -10.62 -17.26
C LEU A 29 -8.84 -9.38 -17.03
N ARG A 30 -9.41 -8.35 -16.43
CA ARG A 30 -8.74 -7.10 -16.09
C ARG A 30 -8.99 -6.72 -14.64
N PHE A 31 -7.99 -6.11 -14.02
CA PHE A 31 -8.11 -5.52 -12.70
C PHE A 31 -7.17 -4.33 -12.55
N GLU A 32 -7.46 -3.51 -11.56
CA GLU A 32 -6.61 -2.40 -11.15
C GLU A 32 -6.16 -2.61 -9.72
N VAL A 33 -4.97 -2.13 -9.38
CA VAL A 33 -4.41 -2.27 -8.05
C VAL A 33 -3.75 -0.98 -7.58
N ARG A 34 -3.88 -0.72 -6.27
CA ARG A 34 -3.11 0.28 -5.53
C ARG A 34 -2.27 -0.45 -4.49
N LEU A 35 -0.96 -0.25 -4.55
CA LEU A 35 0.00 -0.93 -3.68
C LEU A 35 0.40 0.00 -2.55
N TYR A 36 0.12 -0.39 -1.32
CA TYR A 36 0.57 0.27 -0.11
C TYR A 36 1.57 -0.61 0.63
N GLU A 37 2.38 -0.01 1.51
CA GLU A 37 3.38 -0.73 2.29
C GLU A 37 2.79 -1.86 3.17
N ASP A 38 1.55 -1.70 3.64
CA ASP A 38 0.87 -2.65 4.53
C ASP A 38 -0.18 -3.54 3.82
N MET A 39 -0.64 -3.15 2.63
CA MET A 39 -1.71 -3.84 1.91
C MET A 39 -1.79 -3.45 0.43
N ALA A 40 -2.46 -4.28 -0.36
CA ALA A 40 -2.88 -3.94 -1.71
C ALA A 40 -4.41 -3.85 -1.78
N MET A 41 -4.90 -2.82 -2.46
CA MET A 41 -6.31 -2.69 -2.83
C MET A 41 -6.46 -3.11 -4.27
N VAL A 42 -7.17 -4.21 -4.52
CA VAL A 42 -7.42 -4.77 -5.85
C VAL A 42 -8.88 -4.49 -6.22
N GLU A 43 -9.09 -3.93 -7.40
CA GLU A 43 -10.39 -3.62 -7.99
C GLU A 43 -10.52 -4.43 -9.29
N GLY A 44 -11.30 -5.50 -9.26
CA GLY A 44 -11.56 -6.36 -10.41
C GLY A 44 -13.02 -6.30 -10.85
N GLN A 45 -13.34 -6.99 -11.94
CA GLN A 45 -14.72 -7.07 -12.46
C GLN A 45 -15.74 -7.65 -11.45
N ARG A 46 -15.27 -8.43 -10.47
CA ARG A 46 -16.09 -9.08 -9.44
C ARG A 46 -16.21 -8.27 -8.14
N GLY A 47 -15.56 -7.10 -8.05
CA GLY A 47 -15.55 -6.25 -6.87
C GLY A 47 -14.15 -5.94 -6.35
N PHE A 48 -14.10 -5.58 -5.07
CA PHE A 48 -12.89 -5.11 -4.39
C PHE A 48 -12.34 -6.18 -3.45
N ALA A 49 -11.02 -6.35 -3.45
CA ALA A 49 -10.30 -7.21 -2.52
C ALA A 49 -9.19 -6.43 -1.82
N ARG A 50 -8.99 -6.71 -0.53
CA ARG A 50 -7.92 -6.14 0.29
C ARG A 50 -6.96 -7.26 0.64
N LEU A 51 -5.74 -7.18 0.11
CA LEU A 51 -4.70 -8.16 0.35
C LEU A 51 -3.69 -7.62 1.37
N GLN A 52 -3.32 -8.42 2.35
CA GLN A 52 -2.35 -8.03 3.38
C GLN A 52 -0.92 -8.22 2.87
N ARG A 53 -0.03 -7.28 3.18
CA ARG A 53 1.39 -7.37 2.85
C ARG A 53 2.01 -8.64 3.44
N GLN A 54 2.80 -9.31 2.63
CA GLN A 54 3.63 -10.45 3.02
C GLN A 54 5.11 -10.05 2.95
N PRO A 55 6.03 -10.82 3.57
CA PRO A 55 7.45 -10.63 3.33
C PRO A 55 7.75 -10.68 1.83
N ASP A 56 8.56 -9.72 1.39
CA ASP A 56 8.90 -9.59 -0.02
C ASP A 56 9.55 -10.86 -0.58
N GLY A 57 9.26 -11.10 -1.86
CA GLY A 57 9.89 -12.16 -2.62
C GLY A 57 11.33 -11.82 -3.00
N PRO A 58 12.02 -12.76 -3.64
CA PRO A 58 13.35 -12.48 -4.19
C PRO A 58 13.29 -11.31 -5.18
N ASN A 59 14.39 -10.56 -5.28
CA ASN A 59 14.55 -9.45 -6.23
C ASN A 59 13.53 -8.29 -6.07
N GLY A 60 13.00 -8.08 -4.86
CA GLY A 60 12.08 -6.98 -4.58
C GLY A 60 10.64 -7.21 -5.07
N VAL A 61 10.27 -8.46 -5.33
CA VAL A 61 8.89 -8.83 -5.68
C VAL A 61 7.96 -8.53 -4.52
N LEU A 62 6.93 -7.74 -4.79
CA LEU A 62 5.95 -7.32 -3.79
C LEU A 62 4.88 -8.41 -3.63
N ARG A 63 4.67 -8.90 -2.41
CA ARG A 63 3.74 -10.02 -2.15
C ARG A 63 2.59 -9.59 -1.25
N TYR A 64 1.37 -9.95 -1.62
CA TYR A 64 0.17 -9.65 -0.85
C TYR A 64 -0.80 -10.84 -0.86
N ARG A 65 -1.49 -11.09 0.24
CA ARG A 65 -2.32 -12.29 0.42
C ARG A 65 -3.62 -12.02 1.16
N ASP A 66 -4.66 -12.77 0.81
CA ASP A 66 -5.82 -13.05 1.66
C ASP A 66 -6.08 -14.57 1.74
N GLU A 67 -7.27 -14.98 2.20
CA GLU A 67 -7.66 -16.40 2.32
C GLU A 67 -7.76 -17.13 0.96
N THR A 68 -7.98 -16.39 -0.13
CA THR A 68 -8.33 -16.92 -1.45
C THR A 68 -7.23 -16.72 -2.49
N LEU A 69 -6.36 -15.72 -2.31
CA LEU A 69 -5.45 -15.23 -3.31
C LEU A 69 -4.10 -14.81 -2.71
N LEU A 70 -3.01 -15.25 -3.33
CA LEU A 70 -1.69 -14.65 -3.20
C LEU A 70 -1.35 -13.91 -4.51
N ALA A 71 -1.12 -12.62 -4.42
CA ALA A 71 -0.71 -11.79 -5.55
C ALA A 71 0.75 -11.36 -5.40
N GLU A 72 1.51 -11.54 -6.48
CA GLU A 72 2.91 -11.14 -6.58
C GLU A 72 3.05 -10.11 -7.70
N PHE A 73 3.70 -8.98 -7.41
CA PHE A 73 3.87 -7.86 -8.35
C PHE A 73 5.34 -7.52 -8.52
N GLY A 74 5.69 -6.92 -9.67
CA GLY A 74 7.08 -6.56 -9.97
C GLY A 74 7.87 -7.70 -10.62
N LEU A 75 7.17 -8.65 -11.26
CA LEU A 75 7.79 -9.80 -11.90
C LEU A 75 8.27 -9.48 -13.34
N GLY A 76 9.14 -10.35 -13.85
CA GLY A 76 9.72 -10.24 -15.19
C GLY A 76 10.82 -9.18 -15.31
N LEU A 77 11.49 -9.14 -16.46
CA LEU A 77 12.65 -8.26 -16.69
C LEU A 77 12.32 -6.76 -16.54
N ASN A 78 11.09 -6.38 -16.86
CA ASN A 78 10.62 -5.00 -16.80
C ASN A 78 9.86 -4.68 -15.49
N GLY A 79 9.72 -5.64 -14.58
CA GLY A 79 8.90 -5.50 -13.36
C GLY A 79 7.41 -5.25 -13.64
N ARG A 80 6.93 -5.55 -14.85
CA ARG A 80 5.56 -5.26 -15.30
C ARG A 80 4.61 -6.43 -15.17
N LEU A 81 5.10 -7.60 -14.79
CA LEU A 81 4.26 -8.79 -14.63
C LEU A 81 3.73 -8.88 -13.20
N ALA A 82 2.54 -9.44 -13.08
CA ALA A 82 1.95 -9.88 -11.83
C ALA A 82 1.58 -11.37 -11.95
N ALA A 83 1.69 -12.12 -10.86
CA ALA A 83 1.23 -13.49 -10.77
C ALA A 83 0.17 -13.61 -9.68
N LEU A 84 -0.99 -14.17 -10.05
CA LEU A 84 -2.10 -14.42 -9.14
C LEU A 84 -2.21 -15.92 -8.87
N HIS A 85 -1.96 -16.31 -7.63
CA HIS A 85 -2.07 -17.69 -7.16
C HIS A 85 -3.36 -17.86 -6.37
N TYR A 86 -4.36 -18.48 -6.97
CA TYR A 86 -5.64 -18.75 -6.31
C TYR A 86 -5.57 -20.05 -5.52
N ALA A 87 -6.19 -20.09 -4.34
CA ALA A 87 -6.15 -21.26 -3.46
C ALA A 87 -6.70 -22.55 -4.10
N ASN A 88 -7.58 -22.42 -5.10
CA ASN A 88 -8.27 -23.51 -5.76
C ASN A 88 -7.82 -23.75 -7.23
N ILE A 89 -6.81 -23.03 -7.71
CA ILE A 89 -6.28 -23.19 -9.08
C ILE A 89 -4.77 -23.48 -8.98
N PRO A 90 -4.30 -24.63 -9.49
CA PRO A 90 -2.88 -24.99 -9.39
C PRO A 90 -1.94 -24.06 -10.13
N GLU A 91 -2.30 -23.64 -11.35
CA GLU A 91 -1.45 -22.74 -12.14
C GLU A 91 -1.67 -21.27 -11.77
N PRO A 92 -0.59 -20.48 -11.61
CA PRO A 92 -0.72 -19.04 -11.42
C PRO A 92 -1.21 -18.37 -12.70
N VAL A 93 -2.08 -17.37 -12.52
CA VAL A 93 -2.52 -16.51 -13.62
C VAL A 93 -1.52 -15.36 -13.74
N THR A 94 -0.75 -15.36 -14.82
CA THR A 94 0.20 -14.28 -15.15
C THR A 94 -0.54 -13.14 -15.85
N CYS A 95 -0.37 -11.93 -15.36
CA CYS A 95 -0.99 -10.72 -15.90
C CYS A 95 0.08 -9.68 -16.22
N GLU A 96 -0.14 -8.88 -17.27
CA GLU A 96 0.76 -7.83 -17.71
C GLU A 96 0.19 -6.44 -17.42
N ARG A 97 1.04 -5.53 -16.95
CA ARG A 97 0.66 -4.15 -16.67
C ARG A 97 0.29 -3.39 -17.94
N VAL A 98 -0.94 -2.92 -18.01
CA VAL A 98 -1.43 -2.00 -19.05
C VAL A 98 -0.87 -0.60 -18.76
N PRO A 99 -0.30 0.09 -19.76
CA PRO A 99 0.15 1.47 -19.56
C PRO A 99 -1.05 2.36 -19.20
N ALA A 100 -0.87 3.20 -18.18
CA ALA A 100 -1.81 4.27 -17.89
C ALA A 100 -1.90 5.22 -19.09
N ARG A 101 -3.02 5.96 -19.19
CA ARG A 101 -3.27 6.87 -20.32
C ARG A 101 -2.13 7.86 -20.54
N ASP A 102 -1.57 8.40 -19.46
CA ASP A 102 -0.49 9.38 -19.54
C ASP A 102 0.83 8.74 -20.01
N GLU A 103 1.10 7.49 -19.63
CA GLU A 103 2.24 6.72 -20.14
C GLU A 103 2.06 6.39 -21.62
N ALA A 104 0.83 6.10 -22.07
CA ALA A 104 0.52 5.90 -23.48
C ALA A 104 0.72 7.18 -24.32
N LEU A 105 0.66 8.36 -23.69
CA LEU A 105 0.95 9.66 -24.30
C LEU A 105 2.44 10.05 -24.24
N GLY A 106 3.32 9.13 -23.79
CA GLY A 106 4.78 9.32 -23.77
C GLY A 106 5.36 9.75 -22.43
N ALA A 107 4.57 9.77 -21.35
CA ALA A 107 5.12 10.00 -20.01
C ALA A 107 5.99 8.81 -19.54
N ALA A 108 6.92 9.08 -18.64
CA ALA A 108 7.77 8.04 -18.05
C ALA A 108 6.92 6.98 -17.34
N ALA A 109 7.32 5.71 -17.48
CA ALA A 109 6.58 4.60 -16.90
C ALA A 109 6.59 4.68 -15.37
N VAL A 110 5.41 4.52 -14.75
CA VAL A 110 5.24 4.44 -13.30
C VAL A 110 5.80 3.10 -12.83
N PRO A 111 6.81 3.10 -11.95
CA PRO A 111 7.39 1.86 -11.45
C PRO A 111 6.41 1.15 -10.51
N VAL A 112 6.48 -0.18 -10.48
CA VAL A 112 5.71 -0.99 -9.53
C VAL A 112 6.37 -0.88 -8.16
N GLN A 113 5.79 -0.05 -7.28
CA GLN A 113 6.32 0.22 -5.94
C GLN A 113 5.16 0.33 -4.94
N ALA A 114 5.42 -0.03 -3.69
CA ALA A 114 4.49 0.21 -2.59
C ALA A 114 4.58 1.68 -2.17
N ALA A 115 3.43 2.35 -2.07
CA ALA A 115 3.37 3.73 -1.60
C ALA A 115 3.14 3.77 -0.08
N PRO A 116 3.72 4.74 0.64
CA PRO A 116 3.41 4.96 2.05
C PRO A 116 1.94 5.38 2.18
N ARG A 117 1.23 4.85 3.18
CA ARG A 117 -0.09 5.38 3.53
C ARG A 117 0.11 6.64 4.37
N ALA A 118 -0.43 7.76 3.90
CA ALA A 118 -0.54 8.93 4.75
C ALA A 118 -1.46 8.61 5.94
N ALA A 119 -0.93 8.70 7.17
CA ALA A 119 -1.77 8.61 8.36
C ALA A 119 -2.78 9.77 8.34
N PRO A 120 -4.03 9.55 8.79
CA PRO A 120 -4.97 10.64 8.98
C PRO A 120 -4.31 11.69 9.88
N THR A 121 -4.03 12.86 9.34
CA THR A 121 -3.47 13.99 10.09
C THR A 121 -4.59 14.67 10.89
N VAL A 122 -5.39 13.88 11.61
CA VAL A 122 -6.29 14.45 12.62
C VAL A 122 -5.38 14.72 13.82
N PRO A 123 -5.11 16.00 14.17
CA PRO A 123 -4.34 16.28 15.36
C PRO A 123 -5.03 15.61 16.56
N PRO A 124 -4.27 14.99 17.48
CA PRO A 124 -4.87 14.43 18.68
C PRO A 124 -5.70 15.51 19.39
N PRO A 125 -6.86 15.18 19.96
CA PRO A 125 -7.61 16.15 20.75
C PRO A 125 -6.70 16.72 21.86
N PRO A 126 -6.85 18.00 22.23
CA PRO A 126 -6.07 18.57 23.31
C PRO A 126 -6.25 17.74 24.58
N PRO A 127 -5.20 17.54 25.39
CA PRO A 127 -5.29 16.79 26.63
C PRO A 127 -6.36 17.39 27.53
N ASP A 128 -7.36 16.58 27.90
CA ASP A 128 -8.42 17.00 28.82
C ASP A 128 -7.87 17.07 30.26
N PRO A 129 -7.83 18.27 30.89
CA PRO A 129 -7.34 18.42 32.26
C PRO A 129 -8.21 17.70 33.30
N ASN A 130 -9.43 17.28 32.94
CA ASN A 130 -10.34 16.53 33.81
C ASN A 130 -10.33 15.02 33.50
N ALA A 131 -9.49 14.56 32.56
CA ALA A 131 -9.39 13.14 32.28
C ALA A 131 -8.88 12.40 33.53
N PRO A 132 -9.60 11.37 34.02
CA PRO A 132 -9.10 10.56 35.12
C PRO A 132 -7.80 9.89 34.68
N VAL A 133 -6.70 10.16 35.40
CA VAL A 133 -5.40 9.56 35.14
C VAL A 133 -5.51 8.05 35.36
N ARG A 134 -5.72 7.27 34.28
CA ARG A 134 -5.57 5.82 34.32
C ARG A 134 -4.08 5.50 34.29
N THR A 135 -3.44 5.53 35.44
CA THR A 135 -2.12 4.95 35.64
C THR A 135 -2.22 3.44 35.44
N ASN A 136 -1.85 2.93 34.26
CA ASN A 136 -1.55 1.51 34.07
C ASN A 136 -0.24 1.15 34.79
N ILE A 137 -0.11 1.49 36.08
CA ILE A 137 0.99 1.02 36.91
C ILE A 137 0.48 -0.27 37.58
N ARG A 138 0.90 -1.41 37.05
CA ARG A 138 0.82 -2.67 37.79
C ARG A 138 1.83 -2.60 38.95
N PHE A 139 1.38 -2.19 40.12
CA PHE A 139 2.11 -2.44 41.36
C PHE A 139 1.88 -3.90 41.74
N GLY A 140 2.79 -4.77 41.31
CA GLY A 140 2.71 -6.19 41.59
C GLY A 140 4.07 -6.83 41.35
N ASP A 141 5.00 -6.56 42.27
CA ASP A 141 6.05 -7.51 42.69
C ASP A 141 6.70 -6.95 43.96
N THR A 142 5.99 -7.08 45.09
CA THR A 142 6.59 -6.99 46.43
C THR A 142 6.34 -8.30 47.15
N SER A 143 7.31 -9.21 47.07
CA SER A 143 7.51 -10.24 48.09
C SER A 143 8.99 -10.56 48.22
N VAL A 144 9.75 -9.65 48.83
CA VAL A 144 10.93 -10.03 49.63
C VAL A 144 10.43 -10.15 51.07
N GLY A 145 10.39 -11.37 51.58
CA GLY A 145 10.16 -11.67 53.00
C GLY A 145 11.16 -12.75 53.43
N PRO A 146 11.80 -12.64 54.61
CA PRO A 146 12.81 -13.58 55.05
C PRO A 146 12.16 -14.80 55.73
N GLY A 147 12.73 -15.98 55.48
CA GLY A 147 12.41 -17.23 56.16
C GLY A 147 13.55 -18.21 55.96
#